data_AF-A0A965P5G5-F1
#
_entry.id   AF-A0A965P5G5-F1
#
_cell.length_a   1.000
_cell.length_b   1.000
_cell.length_c   1.000
_cell.angle_alpha   90.00
_cell.angle_beta   90.00
_cell.angle_gamma   90.00
#
_symmetry.space_group_name_H-M   'P 1'
#
loop_
_entity.id
_entity.type
_entity.pdbx_description
1 polymer ?
#
loop_
_entity_poly.entity_id
_entity_poly.type
_entity_poly.pdbx_seq_one_letter_code
_entity_poly.pdbx_strand_id
1 'polypeptide(L)' 'MLKLQEELGELTAEHLRMSGRARGEADTQALHDEAADVMGMLLIYCDRVGIDLEAAIRRKWLRWLEPKA' A
#
# COMPACT_ATOMS: atom_id res chain seq x y z
N MET A 1 -4.21 11.87 -6.56
CA MET A 1 -4.18 11.73 -5.09
C MET A 1 -5.48 11.17 -4.54
N LEU A 2 -6.64 11.65 -4.98
CA LEU A 2 -7.95 11.13 -4.54
C LEU A 2 -8.06 9.61 -4.64
N LYS A 3 -7.72 9.00 -5.78
CA LYS A 3 -7.81 7.55 -5.97
C LYS A 3 -6.88 6.74 -5.05
N LEU A 4 -5.68 7.21 -4.72
CA LEU A 4 -4.81 6.53 -3.73
C LEU A 4 -5.41 6.53 -2.32
N GLN A 5 -6.14 7.59 -1.95
CA GLN A 5 -6.83 7.65 -0.66
C GLN A 5 -8.05 6.71 -0.62
N GLU A 6 -8.71 6.51 -1.77
CA GLU A 6 -9.81 5.57 -1.96
C GLU A 6 -9.35 4.13 -1.72
N GLU A 7 -8.32 3.65 -2.46
CA GLU A 7 -7.80 2.28 -2.29
C GLU A 7 -7.33 2.03 -0.85
N LEU A 8 -6.70 3.04 -0.22
CA LEU A 8 -6.27 2.91 1.17
C LEU A 8 -7.45 2.79 2.14
N GLY A 9 -8.56 3.48 1.84
CA GLY A 9 -9.81 3.36 2.59
C GLY A 9 -10.44 1.98 2.44
N GLU A 10 -10.46 1.45 1.22
CA GLU A 10 -11.00 0.12 0.90
C GLU A 10 -10.15 -0.99 1.57
N LEU A 11 -8.83 -0.92 1.48
CA LEU A 11 -7.90 -1.79 2.21
C LEU A 11 -8.13 -1.74 3.73
N THR A 12 -8.32 -0.54 4.29
CA THR A 12 -8.59 -0.37 5.72
C THR A 12 -9.92 -1.01 6.11
N ALA A 13 -10.95 -0.86 5.28
CA ALA A 13 -12.26 -1.43 5.52
C ALA A 13 -12.21 -2.97 5.51
N GLU A 14 -11.51 -3.58 4.54
CA GLU A 14 -11.30 -5.03 4.51
C GLU A 14 -10.47 -5.52 5.71
N HIS A 15 -9.42 -4.79 6.10
CA HIS A 15 -8.64 -5.15 7.29
C HIS A 15 -9.49 -5.14 8.58
N LEU A 16 -10.42 -4.19 8.70
CA LEU A 16 -11.34 -4.14 9.83
C LEU A 16 -12.38 -5.27 9.80
N ARG A 17 -12.86 -5.68 8.63
CA ARG A 17 -13.71 -6.87 8.47
C ARG A 17 -12.96 -8.13 8.89
N MET A 18 -11.75 -8.33 8.38
CA MET A 18 -10.87 -9.46 8.71
C MET A 18 -10.52 -9.54 10.21
N SER A 19 -10.40 -8.40 10.90
CA SER A 19 -10.12 -8.36 12.34
C SER A 19 -11.36 -8.42 13.24
N GLY A 20 -12.56 -8.59 12.66
CA GLY A 20 -13.83 -8.65 13.41
C GLY A 20 -14.25 -7.29 14.00
N ARG A 21 -13.67 -6.19 13.52
CA ARG A 21 -13.90 -4.81 14.00
C ARG A 21 -14.87 -4.04 13.12
N ALA A 22 -15.40 -4.65 12.06
CA ALA A 22 -16.42 -4.10 11.19
C ALA A 22 -17.51 -5.13 10.88
N ARG A 23 -18.66 -4.65 10.41
CA ARG A 23 -19.75 -5.50 9.89
C ARG A 23 -19.42 -5.95 8.47
N GLY A 24 -19.76 -7.19 8.13
CA GLY A 24 -19.55 -7.78 6.80
C GLY A 24 -18.87 -9.13 6.88
N GLU A 25 -18.93 -9.90 5.80
CA GLU A 25 -18.12 -11.12 5.67
C GLU A 25 -16.66 -10.73 5.42
N ALA A 26 -15.76 -11.49 6.03
CA ALA A 26 -14.32 -11.31 5.87
C ALA A 26 -13.87 -12.02 4.60
N ASP A 27 -13.23 -11.30 3.69
CA ASP A 27 -12.71 -11.86 2.44
C ASP A 27 -11.20 -11.58 2.32
N THR A 28 -10.41 -12.64 2.43
CA THR A 28 -8.96 -12.58 2.28
C THR A 28 -8.54 -12.23 0.86
N GLN A 29 -9.31 -12.63 -0.16
CA GLN A 29 -9.01 -12.27 -1.55
C GLN A 29 -9.22 -10.78 -1.77
N ALA A 30 -10.36 -10.24 -1.31
CA ALA A 30 -10.60 -8.81 -1.33
C ALA A 30 -9.47 -8.03 -0.63
N LEU A 31 -9.05 -8.45 0.57
CA LEU A 31 -7.93 -7.79 1.26
C LEU A 31 -6.62 -7.77 0.42
N HIS A 32 -6.33 -8.86 -0.30
CA HIS A 32 -5.16 -8.92 -1.17
C HIS A 32 -5.28 -8.00 -2.39
N ASP A 33 -6.47 -7.96 -3.00
CA ASP A 33 -6.75 -7.12 -4.17
C ASP A 33 -6.64 -5.63 -3.79
N GLU A 34 -7.22 -5.22 -2.68
CA GLU A 34 -7.12 -3.84 -2.18
C GLU A 34 -5.67 -3.45 -1.84
N ALA A 35 -4.87 -4.39 -1.32
CA ALA A 35 -3.45 -4.15 -1.08
C ALA A 35 -2.67 -3.97 -2.39
N ALA A 36 -3.03 -4.72 -3.44
CA ALA A 36 -2.46 -4.57 -4.76
C ALA A 36 -2.85 -3.23 -5.39
N ASP A 37 -4.10 -2.80 -5.24
CA ASP A 37 -4.60 -1.53 -5.77
C ASP A 37 -3.92 -0.33 -5.10
N VAL A 38 -3.73 -0.33 -3.78
CA VAL A 38 -2.93 0.69 -3.07
C VAL A 38 -1.51 0.77 -3.64
N MET A 39 -0.85 -0.37 -3.84
CA MET A 39 0.50 -0.40 -4.40
C MET A 39 0.52 0.12 -5.85
N GLY A 40 -0.40 -0.34 -6.69
CA GLY A 40 -0.52 0.10 -8.08
C GLY A 40 -0.76 1.60 -8.20
N MET A 41 -1.67 2.14 -7.38
CA MET A 41 -1.97 3.57 -7.37
C MET A 41 -0.82 4.42 -6.84
N LEU A 42 -0.02 3.92 -5.91
CA LEU A 42 1.21 4.58 -5.48
C LEU A 42 2.24 4.63 -6.62
N LEU A 43 2.46 3.53 -7.33
CA LEU A 43 3.38 3.46 -8.47
C LEU A 43 2.95 4.45 -9.58
N ILE A 44 1.67 4.45 -9.94
CA ILE A 44 1.10 5.37 -10.93
C ILE A 44 1.26 6.83 -10.47
N TYR A 45 1.07 7.12 -9.19
CA TYR A 45 1.29 8.47 -8.68
C TYR A 45 2.75 8.90 -8.84
N CYS A 46 3.70 8.05 -8.42
CA CYS A 46 5.13 8.35 -8.51
C CYS A 46 5.56 8.66 -9.95
N ASP A 47 5.12 7.84 -10.92
CA ASP A 47 5.36 8.08 -12.34
C ASP A 47 4.84 9.45 -12.79
N ARG A 48 3.57 9.77 -12.46
CA ARG A 48 2.92 11.04 -12.86
C ARG A 48 3.60 12.29 -12.31
N VAL A 49 4.20 12.22 -11.13
CA VAL A 49 4.86 13.39 -10.49
C VAL A 49 6.38 13.36 -10.60
N GLY A 50 6.95 12.40 -11.34
CA GLY A 50 8.40 12.29 -11.56
C GLY A 50 9.19 11.86 -10.32
N ILE A 51 8.59 11.08 -9.42
CA ILE A 51 9.30 10.49 -8.28
C ILE A 51 10.01 9.23 -8.73
N ASP A 52 11.34 9.22 -8.63
CA ASP A 52 12.14 8.00 -8.67
C ASP A 52 11.97 7.23 -7.35
N LEU A 53 10.96 6.37 -7.32
CA LEU A 53 10.60 5.60 -6.14
C LEU A 53 11.69 4.58 -5.78
N GLU A 54 12.37 4.00 -6.76
CA GLU A 54 13.45 3.06 -6.51
C GLU A 54 14.62 3.73 -5.78
N ALA A 55 15.12 4.86 -6.31
CA ALA A 55 16.17 5.63 -5.65
C ALA A 55 15.73 6.14 -4.27
N ALA A 56 14.45 6.52 -4.11
CA ALA A 56 13.90 6.92 -2.82
C ALA A 56 13.89 5.76 -1.80
N ILE A 57 13.50 4.55 -2.20
CA ILE A 57 13.52 3.35 -1.36
C ILE A 57 14.95 2.98 -0.99
N ARG A 58 15.88 2.95 -1.96
CA ARG A 58 17.30 2.67 -1.73
C ARG A 58 17.88 3.61 -0.67
N ARG A 59 17.64 4.92 -0.83
CA ARG A 59 18.11 5.96 0.08
C ARG A 59 17.47 5.88 1.48
N LYS A 60 16.17 5.64 1.57
CA LYS A 60 15.40 5.75 2.84
C LYS A 60 15.36 4.45 3.63
N TRP A 61 15.15 3.32 2.96
CA TRP A 61 14.84 2.03 3.57
C TRP A 61 15.99 1.03 3.51
N LEU A 62 16.64 0.87 2.34
CA LEU A 62 17.67 -0.17 2.20
C LEU A 62 18.93 0.11 3.05
N ARG A 63 19.17 1.37 3.44
CA ARG A 63 20.22 1.73 4.41
C ARG A 63 20.12 0.97 5.74
N TRP A 64 18.96 0.43 6.09
CA TRP A 64 18.74 -0.34 7.32
C TRP A 64 18.99 -1.84 7.15
N LEU A 65 19.14 -2.30 5.90
CA LEU A 65 19.44 -3.69 5.55
C LEU A 65 20.92 -3.91 5.24
N GLU A 66 21.73 -2.86 5.23
CA GLU A 66 23.17 -2.98 5.08
C GLU A 66 23.76 -3.71 6.31
N PRO A 67 24.58 -4.76 6.10
CA PRO A 67 25.26 -5.41 7.20
C PRO A 67 26.13 -4.38 7.92
N LYS A 68 26.03 -4.31 9.25
CA LYS A 68 26.96 -3.51 10.04
C LYS A 68 28.36 -4.11 9.88
N ALA A 69 29.27 -3.30 9.33
CA ALA A 69 30.70 -3.61 9.27
C ALA A 69 31.32 -3.70 10.66
#